data_AF-A0A8M9QCR4-F1
#
_entry.id   AF-A0A8M9QCR4-F1
#
_cell.length_a   1.000
_cell.length_b   1.000
_cell.length_c   1.000
_cell.angle_alpha   90.00
_cell.angle_beta   90.00
_cell.angle_gamma   90.00
#
_symmetry.space_group_name_H-M   'P 1'
#
loop_
_entity.id
_entity.type
_entity.pdbx_description
1 polymer ?
#
loop_
_entity_poly.entity_id
_entity_poly.type
_entity_poly.pdbx_seq_one_letter_code
_entity_poly.pdbx_strand_id
1 'polypeptide(L)'
;MDYSAQFRREATGELTLKPSPEAVALAAAYRKNPTPGRSWPAARVKEEAIARVAAAGGDSSCHQLVLSESALQFGQYRGKTFKWLLSNDVNYAAMVLAVHQREREAGDTNQSFIMGNKDALLRYAGLFPVMMAAISERRVREGHGTPAQEDQICQVGKKAEFQTWHKDGTFPEIYKEKRC
;
A
#
# COMPACT_ATOMS: atom_id res chain seq x y z
N MET A 1 18.90 -3.29 -15.49
CA MET A 1 17.67 -2.82 -14.81
C MET A 1 17.98 -2.68 -13.31
N ASP A 2 17.46 -1.65 -12.65
CA ASP A 2 17.69 -1.39 -11.21
C ASP A 2 16.40 -1.57 -10.41
N TYR A 3 16.47 -2.21 -9.24
CA TYR A 3 15.34 -2.43 -8.34
C TYR A 3 15.04 -1.20 -7.46
N SER A 4 15.94 -0.21 -7.40
CA SER A 4 15.82 0.92 -6.48
C SER A 4 14.61 1.80 -6.81
N ALA A 5 13.82 2.13 -5.78
CA ALA A 5 12.74 3.10 -5.89
C ALA A 5 13.31 4.53 -5.94
N GLN A 6 12.73 5.38 -6.78
CA GLN A 6 13.12 6.79 -6.90
C GLN A 6 12.33 7.63 -5.89
N PHE A 7 12.82 7.67 -4.66
CA PHE A 7 12.21 8.48 -3.60
C PHE A 7 12.33 9.98 -3.93
N ARG A 8 11.19 10.66 -4.00
CA ARG A 8 11.17 12.11 -4.17
C ARG A 8 11.56 12.82 -2.87
N ARG A 9 12.27 13.93 -3.02
CA ARG A 9 12.69 14.78 -1.92
C ARG A 9 12.28 16.23 -2.18
N GLU A 10 11.91 16.92 -1.12
CA GLU A 10 11.72 18.37 -1.13
C GLU A 10 13.06 19.08 -1.31
N ALA A 11 13.04 20.40 -1.58
CA ALA A 11 14.25 21.21 -1.72
C ALA A 11 15.16 21.18 -0.47
N THR A 12 14.58 20.91 0.70
CA THR A 12 15.28 20.75 1.98
C THR A 12 15.99 19.39 2.12
N GLY A 13 15.81 18.47 1.16
CA GLY A 13 16.33 17.10 1.21
C GLY A 13 15.43 16.12 1.96
N GLU A 14 14.35 16.59 2.59
CA GLU A 14 13.35 15.76 3.28
C GLU A 14 12.56 14.89 2.30
N LEU A 15 12.12 13.72 2.75
CA LEU A 15 11.32 12.80 1.96
C LEU A 15 9.95 13.40 1.64
N THR A 16 9.59 13.49 0.36
CA THR A 16 8.28 14.00 -0.04
C THR A 16 7.19 12.97 0.30
N LEU A 17 6.31 13.32 1.23
CA LEU A 17 5.13 12.53 1.58
C LEU A 17 3.92 12.82 0.68
N LYS A 18 3.96 13.90 -0.11
CA LYS A 18 2.88 14.24 -1.05
C LYS A 18 2.89 13.29 -2.27
N PRO A 19 1.73 12.82 -2.74
CA PRO A 19 1.64 12.01 -3.97
C PRO A 19 2.10 12.81 -5.20
N SER A 20 2.62 12.11 -6.22
CA SER A 20 2.94 12.75 -7.51
C SER A 20 1.67 13.22 -8.22
N PRO A 21 1.79 14.12 -9.20
CA PRO A 21 0.71 14.38 -10.15
C PRO A 21 0.14 13.10 -10.79
N GLU A 22 0.99 12.13 -11.17
CA GLU A 22 0.53 10.84 -11.70
C GLU A 22 -0.29 10.06 -10.66
N ALA A 23 0.21 9.98 -9.41
CA ALA A 23 -0.48 9.30 -8.32
C ALA A 23 -1.81 9.97 -7.94
N VAL A 24 -1.88 11.30 -7.98
CA VAL A 24 -3.12 12.07 -7.77
C VAL A 24 -4.12 11.75 -8.87
N ALA A 25 -3.70 11.75 -10.14
CA ALA A 25 -4.57 11.46 -11.27
C ALA A 25 -5.15 10.04 -11.19
N LEU A 26 -4.32 9.04 -10.87
CA LEU A 26 -4.76 7.66 -10.71
C LEU A 26 -5.72 7.48 -9.52
N ALA A 27 -5.42 8.11 -8.38
CA ALA A 27 -6.31 8.10 -7.23
C ALA A 27 -7.67 8.75 -7.55
N ALA A 28 -7.66 9.86 -8.29
CA ALA A 28 -8.89 10.53 -8.74
C ALA A 28 -9.70 9.65 -9.72
N ALA A 29 -9.03 8.99 -10.66
CA ALA A 29 -9.68 8.06 -11.59
C ALA A 29 -10.29 6.86 -10.86
N TYR A 30 -9.55 6.28 -9.91
CA TYR A 30 -10.04 5.16 -9.08
C TYR A 30 -11.27 5.54 -8.25
N ARG A 31 -11.34 6.77 -7.72
CA ARG A 31 -12.53 7.24 -6.98
C ARG A 31 -13.78 7.32 -7.86
N LYS A 32 -13.61 7.66 -9.15
CA LYS A 32 -14.72 7.72 -10.10
C LYS A 32 -15.16 6.33 -10.53
N ASN A 33 -14.20 5.48 -10.86
CA ASN A 33 -14.41 4.11 -11.32
C ASN A 33 -13.42 3.16 -10.62
N PRO A 34 -13.78 2.62 -9.44
CA PRO A 34 -12.92 1.68 -8.73
C PRO A 34 -12.66 0.46 -9.59
N THR A 35 -11.41 0.10 -9.78
CA THR A 35 -11.04 -1.06 -10.60
C THR A 35 -11.54 -2.34 -9.94
N PRO A 36 -12.56 -3.02 -10.50
CA PRO A 36 -12.97 -4.33 -9.99
C PRO A 36 -11.86 -5.31 -10.37
N GLY A 37 -11.41 -6.11 -9.41
CA GLY A 37 -10.32 -7.04 -9.69
C GLY A 37 -10.25 -8.19 -8.70
N ARG A 38 -10.17 -9.40 -9.26
CA ARG A 38 -9.78 -10.60 -8.52
C ARG A 38 -8.31 -10.48 -8.13
N SER A 39 -7.97 -10.70 -6.87
CA SER A 39 -6.58 -10.85 -6.42
C SER A 39 -6.01 -12.20 -6.87
N TRP A 40 -4.71 -12.23 -7.17
CA TRP A 40 -4.05 -13.42 -7.68
C TRP A 40 -3.11 -14.05 -6.64
N PRO A 41 -2.91 -15.38 -6.67
CA PRO A 41 -1.91 -16.05 -5.84
C PRO A 41 -0.50 -15.46 -6.02
N ALA A 42 0.31 -15.52 -4.97
CA ALA A 42 1.67 -14.97 -4.98
C ALA A 42 2.54 -15.56 -6.11
N ALA A 43 2.36 -16.84 -6.45
CA ALA A 43 3.07 -17.50 -7.54
C ALA A 43 2.82 -16.81 -8.89
N ARG A 44 1.55 -16.49 -9.21
CA ARG A 44 1.19 -15.78 -10.44
C ARG A 44 1.74 -14.37 -10.47
N VAL A 45 1.62 -13.63 -9.36
CA VAL A 45 2.18 -12.26 -9.28
C VAL A 45 3.69 -12.27 -9.50
N LYS A 46 4.39 -13.26 -8.92
CA LYS A 46 5.83 -13.47 -9.09
C LYS A 46 6.18 -13.82 -10.55
N GLU A 47 5.44 -14.70 -11.18
CA GLU A 47 5.65 -15.09 -12.58
C GLU A 47 5.49 -13.90 -13.53
N GLU A 48 4.42 -13.12 -13.36
CA GLU A 48 4.22 -11.89 -14.14
C GLU A 48 5.35 -10.87 -13.91
N ALA A 49 5.86 -10.76 -12.68
CA ALA A 49 6.99 -9.89 -12.37
C ALA A 49 8.29 -10.39 -13.02
N ILE A 50 8.57 -11.70 -12.98
CA ILE A 50 9.70 -12.32 -13.67
C ILE A 50 9.63 -12.03 -15.18
N ALA A 51 8.45 -12.16 -15.78
CA ALA A 51 8.25 -11.86 -17.19
C ALA A 51 8.55 -10.38 -17.52
N ARG A 52 8.10 -9.43 -16.67
CA ARG A 52 8.45 -8.00 -16.82
C ARG A 52 9.95 -7.76 -16.72
N VAL A 53 10.60 -8.38 -15.74
CA VAL A 53 12.05 -8.27 -15.53
C VAL A 53 12.82 -8.79 -16.75
N ALA A 54 12.49 -9.98 -17.24
CA ALA A 54 13.12 -10.58 -18.41
C ALA A 54 12.90 -9.73 -19.67
N ALA A 55 11.67 -9.25 -19.89
CA ALA A 55 11.34 -8.40 -21.04
C ALA A 55 12.10 -7.06 -21.01
N ALA A 56 12.44 -6.54 -19.84
CA ALA A 56 13.25 -5.34 -19.65
C ALA A 56 14.78 -5.61 -19.64
N GLY A 57 15.21 -6.83 -19.95
CA GLY A 57 16.63 -7.23 -19.96
C GLY A 57 17.27 -7.27 -18.58
N GLY A 58 16.46 -7.42 -17.52
CA GLY A 58 16.93 -7.60 -16.14
C GLY A 58 17.15 -9.07 -15.78
N ASP A 59 17.83 -9.29 -14.66
CA ASP A 59 18.05 -10.63 -14.11
C ASP A 59 16.81 -11.13 -13.36
N SER A 60 16.10 -12.09 -13.95
CA SER A 60 14.90 -12.72 -13.38
C SER A 60 15.16 -13.56 -12.12
N SER A 61 16.42 -13.93 -11.86
CA SER A 61 16.80 -14.63 -10.63
C SER A 61 17.00 -13.68 -9.44
N CYS A 62 17.20 -12.38 -9.71
CA CYS A 62 17.34 -11.36 -8.68
C CYS A 62 16.01 -11.10 -7.97
N HIS A 63 15.90 -11.56 -6.73
CA HIS A 63 14.67 -11.45 -5.94
C HIS A 63 14.22 -10.00 -5.72
N GLN A 64 15.16 -9.09 -5.50
CA GLN A 64 14.87 -7.67 -5.27
C GLN A 64 14.23 -7.03 -6.51
N LEU A 65 14.71 -7.41 -7.70
CA LEU A 65 14.19 -6.93 -8.98
C LEU A 65 12.80 -7.51 -9.27
N VAL A 66 12.59 -8.79 -8.98
CA VAL A 66 11.26 -9.41 -9.07
C VAL A 66 10.26 -8.77 -8.10
N LEU A 67 10.69 -8.44 -6.87
CA LEU A 67 9.86 -7.70 -5.92
C LEU A 67 9.54 -6.29 -6.44
N SER A 68 10.52 -5.56 -6.98
CA SER A 68 10.32 -4.21 -7.49
C SER A 68 9.26 -4.16 -8.60
N GLU A 69 9.24 -5.19 -9.45
CA GLU A 69 8.31 -5.36 -10.56
C GLU A 69 7.01 -6.08 -10.19
N SER A 70 6.83 -6.52 -8.94
CA SER A 70 5.58 -7.15 -8.49
C SER A 70 4.43 -6.15 -8.47
N ALA A 71 3.27 -6.55 -8.98
CA ALA A 71 2.11 -5.68 -9.12
C ALA A 71 1.27 -5.64 -7.83
N LEU A 72 0.80 -4.45 -7.47
CA LEU A 72 -0.18 -4.24 -6.41
C LEU A 72 -1.50 -4.93 -6.74
N GLN A 73 -1.99 -5.72 -5.80
CA GLN A 73 -3.26 -6.44 -5.88
C GLN A 73 -4.35 -5.79 -5.01
N PHE A 74 -4.22 -4.51 -4.67
CA PHE A 74 -5.17 -3.79 -3.83
C PHE A 74 -5.10 -2.27 -4.06
N GLY A 75 -6.09 -1.57 -3.52
CA GLY A 75 -6.09 -0.12 -3.39
C GLY A 75 -6.18 0.63 -4.71
N GLN A 76 -6.00 1.95 -4.61
CA GLN A 76 -6.16 2.89 -5.73
C GLN A 76 -5.07 2.79 -6.80
N TYR A 77 -3.98 2.07 -6.51
CA TYR A 77 -2.85 1.85 -7.40
C TYR A 77 -2.75 0.40 -7.88
N ARG A 78 -3.84 -0.36 -7.79
CA ARG A 78 -3.90 -1.74 -8.26
C ARG A 78 -3.36 -1.84 -9.70
N GLY A 79 -2.48 -2.82 -9.93
CA GLY A 79 -1.82 -3.05 -11.22
C GLY A 79 -0.51 -2.28 -11.42
N LYS A 80 -0.23 -1.24 -10.63
CA LYS A 80 1.09 -0.59 -10.59
C LYS A 80 2.08 -1.46 -9.81
N THR A 81 3.37 -1.30 -10.10
CA THR A 81 4.43 -2.07 -9.43
C THR A 81 4.74 -1.53 -8.04
N PHE A 82 5.36 -2.36 -7.19
CA PHE A 82 5.83 -1.91 -5.87
C PHE A 82 6.84 -0.77 -5.99
N LYS A 83 7.75 -0.85 -6.97
CA LYS A 83 8.68 0.23 -7.29
C LYS A 83 7.96 1.52 -7.66
N TRP A 84 6.93 1.43 -8.51
CA TRP A 84 6.13 2.59 -8.89
C TRP A 84 5.51 3.25 -7.66
N LEU A 85 4.92 2.47 -6.76
CA LEU A 85 4.29 3.01 -5.54
C LEU A 85 5.29 3.76 -4.66
N LEU A 86 6.44 3.15 -4.33
CA LEU A 86 7.40 3.79 -3.43
C LEU A 86 8.05 5.05 -4.06
N SER A 87 8.06 5.13 -5.39
CA SER A 87 8.54 6.33 -6.11
C SER A 87 7.47 7.42 -6.22
N ASN A 88 6.18 7.07 -6.08
CA ASN A 88 5.06 7.94 -6.42
C ASN A 88 4.23 8.42 -5.23
N ASP A 89 4.04 7.59 -4.21
CA ASP A 89 3.24 7.93 -3.03
C ASP A 89 3.72 7.17 -1.79
N VAL A 90 4.76 7.70 -1.16
CA VAL A 90 5.38 7.14 0.05
C VAL A 90 4.41 7.15 1.23
N ASN A 91 3.61 8.21 1.38
CA ASN A 91 2.69 8.33 2.51
C ASN A 91 1.59 7.26 2.45
N TYR A 92 1.05 6.97 1.26
CA TYR A 92 0.11 5.87 1.07
C TYR A 92 0.76 4.52 1.38
N ALA A 93 1.98 4.27 0.88
CA ALA A 93 2.71 3.04 1.18
C ALA A 93 2.96 2.88 2.70
N ALA A 94 3.40 3.93 3.38
CA ALA A 94 3.67 3.92 4.81
C ALA A 94 2.40 3.62 5.62
N MET A 95 1.28 4.24 5.25
CA MET A 95 -0.03 3.98 5.87
C MET A 95 -0.44 2.51 5.72
N VAL A 96 -0.43 1.97 4.50
CA VAL A 96 -0.84 0.58 4.26
C VAL A 96 0.04 -0.40 5.03
N LEU A 97 1.35 -0.18 5.04
CA LEU A 97 2.30 -1.08 5.69
C LEU A 97 2.29 -0.96 7.21
N ALA A 98 2.05 0.23 7.76
CA ALA A 98 1.86 0.42 9.20
C ALA A 98 0.63 -0.34 9.71
N VAL A 99 -0.50 -0.25 9.00
CA VAL A 99 -1.72 -1.02 9.31
C VAL A 99 -1.43 -2.52 9.20
N HIS A 100 -0.82 -2.96 8.10
CA HIS A 100 -0.50 -4.37 7.87
C HIS A 100 0.42 -4.97 8.96
N GLN A 101 1.42 -4.22 9.42
CA GLN A 101 2.27 -4.66 10.53
C GLN A 101 1.47 -4.86 11.81
N ARG A 102 0.55 -3.93 12.15
CA ARG A 102 -0.33 -4.09 13.31
C ARG A 102 -1.26 -5.29 13.18
N GLU A 103 -1.86 -5.50 12.00
CA GLU A 103 -2.70 -6.68 11.71
C GLU A 103 -1.91 -7.97 12.02
N ARG A 104 -0.65 -8.06 11.56
CA ARG A 104 0.21 -9.22 11.81
C ARG A 104 0.66 -9.37 13.26
N GLU A 105 1.00 -8.27 13.94
CA GLU A 105 1.38 -8.28 15.35
C GLU A 105 0.21 -8.66 16.26
N ALA A 106 -1.02 -8.30 15.88
CA ALA A 106 -2.25 -8.69 16.57
C ALA A 106 -2.62 -10.17 16.36
N GLY A 107 -1.82 -10.93 15.61
CA GLY A 107 -2.03 -12.36 15.38
C GLY A 107 -2.92 -12.68 14.19
N ASP A 108 -3.18 -11.74 13.27
CA ASP A 108 -3.88 -12.07 12.02
C ASP A 108 -3.05 -13.06 11.18
N THR A 109 -3.57 -14.27 11.06
CA THR A 109 -2.96 -15.37 10.28
C THR A 109 -3.60 -15.52 8.91
N ASN A 110 -4.45 -14.58 8.48
CA ASN A 110 -5.13 -14.62 7.18
C ASN A 110 -4.14 -14.74 6.02
N GLN A 111 -4.26 -15.85 5.27
CA GLN A 111 -3.43 -16.16 4.11
C GLN A 111 -4.07 -15.73 2.79
N SER A 112 -4.98 -14.76 2.80
CA SER A 112 -5.58 -14.24 1.57
C SER A 112 -4.50 -13.71 0.62
N PHE A 113 -4.78 -13.76 -0.68
CA PHE A 113 -3.87 -13.27 -1.71
C PHE A 113 -3.50 -11.80 -1.53
N ILE A 114 -4.39 -10.99 -0.94
CA ILE A 114 -4.10 -9.58 -0.62
C ILE A 114 -3.07 -9.50 0.50
N MET A 115 -3.22 -10.29 1.57
CA MET A 115 -2.28 -10.30 2.69
C MET A 115 -0.89 -10.77 2.26
N GLY A 116 -0.81 -11.81 1.41
CA GLY A 116 0.46 -12.23 0.82
C GLY A 116 1.09 -11.17 -0.10
N ASN A 117 0.28 -10.36 -0.79
CA ASN A 117 0.77 -9.25 -1.60
C ASN A 117 1.27 -8.08 -0.73
N LYS A 118 0.58 -7.76 0.38
CA LYS A 118 1.05 -6.79 1.38
C LYS A 118 2.36 -7.26 2.05
N ASP A 119 2.50 -8.55 2.37
CA ASP A 119 3.76 -9.11 2.88
C ASP A 119 4.92 -8.93 1.89
N ALA A 120 4.66 -9.18 0.60
CA ALA A 120 5.65 -8.97 -0.44
C ALA A 120 6.04 -7.49 -0.58
N LEU A 121 5.07 -6.59 -0.51
CA LEU A 121 5.33 -5.14 -0.49
C LEU A 121 6.16 -4.73 0.73
N LEU A 122 5.86 -5.30 1.91
CA LEU A 122 6.62 -5.03 3.13
C LEU A 122 8.08 -5.50 2.99
N ARG A 123 8.32 -6.70 2.43
CA ARG A 123 9.68 -7.18 2.15
C ARG A 123 10.44 -6.25 1.20
N TYR A 124 9.77 -5.75 0.16
CA TYR A 124 10.37 -4.80 -0.77
C TYR A 124 10.67 -3.43 -0.10
N ALA A 125 9.73 -2.90 0.68
CA ALA A 125 9.93 -1.68 1.45
C ALA A 125 11.08 -1.80 2.45
N GLY A 126 11.25 -2.98 3.06
CA GLY A 126 12.34 -3.32 3.97
C GLY A 126 13.74 -3.21 3.37
N LEU A 127 13.87 -3.16 2.03
CA LEU A 127 15.14 -2.89 1.36
C LEU A 127 15.61 -1.43 1.52
N PHE A 128 14.72 -0.52 1.93
CA PHE A 128 14.99 0.91 1.96
C PHE A 128 14.80 1.47 3.39
N PRO A 129 15.90 1.84 4.08
CA PRO A 129 15.81 2.40 5.43
C PRO A 129 14.88 3.62 5.54
N VAL A 130 14.87 4.47 4.50
CA VAL A 130 13.99 5.65 4.42
C VAL A 130 12.50 5.29 4.45
N MET A 131 12.11 4.16 3.83
CA MET A 131 10.73 3.69 3.84
C MET A 131 10.37 3.09 5.20
N MET A 132 11.28 2.34 5.82
CA MET A 132 11.08 1.77 7.15
C MET A 132 10.94 2.86 8.22
N ALA A 133 11.72 3.94 8.13
CA ALA A 133 11.56 5.11 8.98
C ALA A 133 10.16 5.74 8.83
N ALA A 134 9.70 5.96 7.59
CA ALA A 134 8.37 6.51 7.33
C ALA A 134 7.23 5.61 7.87
N ILE A 135 7.38 4.28 7.80
CA ILE A 135 6.41 3.33 8.39
C ILE A 135 6.42 3.46 9.92
N SER A 136 7.58 3.49 10.55
CA SER A 136 7.70 3.64 12.00
C SER A 136 7.12 4.97 12.50
N GLU A 137 7.43 6.08 11.84
CA GLU A 137 6.84 7.40 12.15
C GLU A 137 5.32 7.40 12.02
N ARG A 138 4.80 6.75 10.97
CA ARG A 138 3.35 6.56 10.78
C ARG A 138 2.75 5.78 11.96
N ARG A 139 3.40 4.71 12.39
CA ARG A 139 2.97 3.90 13.53
C ARG A 139 2.97 4.68 14.85
N VAL A 140 3.99 5.49 15.11
CA VAL A 140 4.05 6.34 16.31
C VAL A 140 2.88 7.34 16.29
N ARG A 141 2.69 8.06 15.18
CA ARG A 141 1.59 9.03 15.04
C ARG A 141 0.21 8.40 15.25
N GLU A 142 0.01 7.17 14.78
CA GLU A 142 -1.26 6.45 14.94
C GLU A 142 -1.37 5.68 16.27
N GLY A 143 -0.25 5.45 16.97
CA GLY A 143 -0.17 4.72 18.25
C GLY A 143 -0.68 5.49 19.46
N HIS A 144 -1.14 6.73 19.28
CA HIS A 144 -1.84 7.52 20.30
C HIS A 144 -3.37 7.28 20.31
N GLY A 145 -3.90 6.45 19.39
CA GLY A 145 -5.27 5.95 19.43
C GLY A 145 -5.35 4.60 20.12
N THR A 146 -6.10 4.52 21.23
CA THR A 146 -6.37 3.31 22.01
C THR A 146 -6.95 2.18 21.15
N PRO A 147 -6.59 0.90 21.38
CA PRO A 147 -7.14 -0.23 20.63
C PRO A 147 -8.55 -0.53 21.14
N ALA A 148 -9.56 -0.03 20.45
CA ALA A 148 -10.93 -0.48 20.65
C ALA A 148 -11.64 -0.60 19.30
N GLN A 149 -11.93 -1.86 18.97
CA GLN A 149 -13.07 -2.29 18.17
C GLN A 149 -12.90 -2.36 16.65
N GLU A 150 -12.11 -3.34 16.20
CA GLU A 150 -12.39 -4.07 14.96
C GLU A 150 -12.50 -5.58 15.24
N ASP A 151 -13.31 -5.94 16.24
CA ASP A 151 -13.94 -7.25 16.22
C ASP A 151 -15.13 -7.20 15.24
N GLN A 152 -15.11 -8.12 14.28
CA GLN A 152 -16.23 -8.54 13.44
C GLN A 152 -16.44 -7.82 12.09
N ILE A 153 -15.57 -8.07 11.11
CA ILE A 153 -15.97 -8.17 9.70
C ILE A 153 -15.43 -9.47 9.09
N CYS A 154 -16.00 -10.58 9.53
CA CYS A 154 -16.19 -11.74 8.69
C CYS A 154 -17.65 -12.16 8.82
N GLN A 155 -18.29 -12.26 7.66
CA GLN A 155 -19.61 -12.84 7.39
C GLN A 155 -20.78 -11.87 7.25
N VAL A 156 -21.37 -11.97 6.05
CA VAL A 156 -22.69 -11.49 5.61
C VAL A 156 -22.76 -10.02 5.20
N GLY A 157 -23.09 -9.83 3.92
CA GLY A 157 -23.01 -8.56 3.21
C GLY A 157 -23.85 -7.45 3.80
N LYS A 158 -23.21 -6.29 3.97
CA LYS A 158 -23.83 -4.97 3.82
C LYS A 158 -22.83 -4.09 3.06
N LYS A 159 -23.29 -3.44 2.00
CA LYS A 159 -22.48 -2.51 1.19
C LYS A 159 -21.96 -1.39 2.10
N ALA A 160 -20.65 -1.36 2.34
CA ALA A 160 -20.00 -0.18 2.92
C ALA A 160 -19.73 0.79 1.77
N GLU A 161 -20.56 1.83 1.69
CA GLU A 161 -20.36 2.97 0.82
C GLU A 161 -19.20 3.79 1.40
N PHE A 162 -18.03 3.66 0.77
CA PHE A 162 -16.79 4.34 1.19
C PHE A 162 -16.96 5.85 0.92
N GLN A 163 -17.37 6.61 1.93
CA GLN A 163 -17.55 8.05 1.79
C GLN A 163 -16.21 8.77 1.66
N THR A 164 -16.21 9.65 0.66
CA THR A 164 -15.17 10.46 0.04
C THR A 164 -14.25 11.27 0.97
N TRP A 165 -13.01 11.43 0.51
CA TRP A 165 -12.04 12.44 0.94
C TRP A 165 -12.65 13.84 1.01
N HIS A 166 -12.36 14.62 2.06
CA HIS A 166 -12.58 16.06 2.02
C HIS A 166 -11.63 16.71 1.00
N LYS A 167 -12.13 17.74 0.31
CA LYS A 167 -11.47 18.41 -0.83
C LYS A 167 -10.17 19.15 -0.44
N ASP A 168 -9.87 19.27 0.85
CA ASP A 168 -8.74 20.00 1.43
C ASP A 168 -7.60 19.09 1.92
N GLY A 169 -7.76 17.76 1.87
CA GLY A 169 -6.72 16.83 2.30
C GLY A 169 -6.62 16.62 3.82
N THR A 170 -7.59 17.11 4.59
CA THR A 170 -7.71 16.87 6.03
C THR A 170 -8.75 15.79 6.35
N PHE A 171 -8.49 15.03 7.41
CA PHE A 171 -9.33 13.93 7.88
C PHE A 171 -10.60 14.49 8.54
N PRO A 172 -11.81 14.04 8.19
CA PRO A 172 -12.99 14.43 8.95
C PRO A 172 -13.00 13.71 10.29
N GLU A 173 -12.84 14.49 11.36
CA GLU A 173 -13.03 14.05 12.74
C GLU A 173 -14.51 14.23 13.08
N ILE A 174 -15.30 13.15 13.05
CA ILE A 174 -16.65 13.14 13.64
C ILE A 174 -17.08 11.71 14.00
N TYR A 175 -17.01 11.39 15.29
CA TYR A 175 -17.78 10.30 15.91
C TYR A 175 -19.22 10.76 16.10
N LYS A 176 -20.21 9.99 15.61
CA LYS A 176 -21.60 10.13 16.03
C LYS A 176 -22.05 8.88 16.76
N GLU A 177 -22.13 9.00 18.07
CA GLU A 177 -22.75 8.05 18.97
C GLU A 177 -24.25 7.97 18.66
N LYS A 178 -24.73 6.78 18.29
CA LYS A 178 -26.17 6.47 18.34
C LYS A 178 -26.40 5.52 19.49
N ARG A 179 -26.85 6.10 20.59
CA ARG A 179 -27.49 5.42 21.72
C ARG A 179 -28.67 4.60 21.19
N CYS A 180 -28.74 3.33 21.56
CA CYS A 180 -30.01 2.66 21.79
C CYS A 180 -30.39 2.87 23.26
#